data_AF-A0A816W9H6-F1
#
_entry.id   AF-A0A816W9H6-F1
#
_cell.length_a   1.000
_cell.length_b   1.000
_cell.length_c   1.000
_cell.angle_alpha   90.00
_cell.angle_beta   90.00
_cell.angle_gamma   90.00
#
_symmetry.space_group_name_H-M   'P 1'
#
loop_
_entity.id
_entity.type
_entity.pdbx_description
1 polymer ?
#
loop_
_entity_poly.entity_id
_entity_poly.type
_entity_poly.pdbx_seq_one_letter_code
_entity_poly.pdbx_strand_id
1 'polypeptide(L)'
;VLSGFPQPVRISGGTLRASNDFSRYVYNRTQRQVVKVTDFQYIFEYITLRDLLIDCNYRSGAIAVINSLRTSIDNCYITRFGHTNGILIQKGHETYIRNSFLGQHITASGDRGERKISGTAVNLIGNHNAITDTVIFSPRLSG
;
A
#
# COMPACT_ATOMS: atom_id res chain seq x y z
N VAL A 1 16.56 4.44 -28.56
CA VAL A 1 15.69 5.05 -27.53
C VAL A 1 14.26 4.85 -27.97
N LEU A 2 13.54 3.88 -27.38
CA LEU A 2 12.17 3.56 -27.79
C LEU A 2 11.20 4.55 -27.12
N SER A 3 10.88 5.63 -27.83
CA SER A 3 9.87 6.60 -27.45
C SER A 3 8.48 6.03 -27.73
N GLY A 4 7.79 5.54 -26.70
CA GLY A 4 6.42 5.01 -26.84
C GLY A 4 5.86 4.33 -25.60
N PHE A 5 6.71 3.89 -24.66
CA PHE A 5 6.25 3.35 -23.38
C PHE A 5 6.17 4.44 -22.31
N PRO A 6 5.13 4.43 -21.45
CA PRO A 6 5.09 5.32 -20.29
C PRO A 6 6.36 5.10 -19.45
N GLN A 7 7.01 6.21 -19.07
CA GLN A 7 8.22 6.15 -18.26
C GLN A 7 7.88 5.57 -16.88
N PRO A 8 8.67 4.64 -16.34
CA PRO A 8 8.46 4.12 -15.00
C PRO A 8 8.44 5.24 -13.95
N VAL A 9 7.47 5.20 -13.05
CA VAL A 9 7.39 6.13 -11.93
C VAL A 9 8.03 5.48 -10.71
N ARG A 10 9.09 6.10 -10.18
CA ARG A 10 9.74 5.64 -8.95
C ARG A 10 9.65 6.71 -7.87
N ILE A 11 9.07 6.33 -6.73
CA ILE A 11 9.16 7.07 -5.48
C ILE A 11 10.07 6.27 -4.57
N SER A 12 11.21 6.86 -4.17
CA SER A 12 12.13 6.15 -3.28
C SER A 12 12.83 7.02 -2.26
N GLY A 13 13.07 6.42 -1.09
CA GLY A 13 13.76 7.06 0.02
C GLY A 13 12.86 8.00 0.81
N GLY A 14 13.07 8.04 2.13
CA GLY A 14 12.47 9.04 3.01
C GLY A 14 11.36 8.50 3.91
N THR A 15 10.67 9.42 4.56
CA THR A 15 9.67 9.12 5.58
C THR A 15 8.42 9.97 5.35
N LEU A 16 7.26 9.31 5.32
CA LEU A 16 5.95 9.94 5.25
C LEU A 16 5.21 9.63 6.54
N ARG A 17 4.83 10.67 7.27
CA ARG A 17 4.01 10.54 8.47
C ARG A 17 2.70 11.30 8.29
N ALA A 18 1.59 10.61 8.50
CA ALA A 18 0.28 11.24 8.53
C ALA A 18 0.21 12.24 9.70
N SER A 19 -0.22 13.47 9.40
CA SER A 19 -0.41 14.52 10.39
C SER A 19 -1.53 14.16 11.37
N ASN A 20 -1.61 14.86 12.51
CA ASN A 20 -2.61 14.58 13.54
C ASN A 20 -4.04 14.91 13.09
N ASP A 21 -4.18 15.80 12.11
CA ASP A 21 -5.44 16.24 11.49
C ASP A 21 -5.73 15.52 10.17
N PHE A 22 -4.90 14.54 9.76
CA PHE A 22 -5.13 13.77 8.55
C PHE A 22 -6.45 13.01 8.64
N SER A 23 -7.45 13.45 7.87
CA SER A 23 -8.72 12.74 7.69
C SER A 23 -8.59 11.85 6.45
N ARG A 24 -9.09 10.62 6.55
CA ARG A 24 -8.84 9.52 5.59
C ARG A 24 -8.87 10.00 4.12
N TYR A 25 -7.80 9.67 3.40
CA TYR A 25 -7.58 9.74 1.94
C TYR A 25 -6.96 11.04 1.37
N VAL A 26 -5.75 10.92 0.79
CA VAL A 26 -5.42 11.68 -0.42
C VAL A 26 -6.12 10.96 -1.57
N TYR A 27 -7.38 11.32 -1.83
CA TYR A 27 -8.09 10.85 -3.01
C TYR A 27 -7.51 11.63 -4.20
N ASN A 28 -6.62 11.02 -4.99
CA ASN A 28 -6.25 11.60 -6.27
C ASN A 28 -7.45 11.48 -7.20
N ARG A 29 -8.34 12.47 -7.15
CA ARG A 29 -9.49 12.60 -8.03
C ARG A 29 -8.98 13.18 -9.37
N THR A 30 -8.17 12.43 -10.11
CA THR A 30 -8.03 12.71 -11.55
C THR A 30 -9.39 12.41 -12.18
N GLN A 31 -10.10 13.50 -12.43
CA GLN A 31 -11.29 13.72 -13.24
C GLN A 31 -12.04 12.47 -13.74
N ARG A 32 -13.36 12.47 -13.52
CA ARG A 32 -14.33 11.77 -14.34
C ARG A 32 -14.21 12.27 -15.78
N GLN A 33 -13.23 11.78 -16.51
CA GLN A 33 -13.32 11.73 -17.96
C GLN A 33 -14.03 10.41 -18.25
N VAL A 34 -15.26 10.50 -18.75
CA VAL A 34 -15.96 9.36 -19.36
C VAL A 34 -15.22 9.07 -20.66
N VAL A 35 -14.01 8.53 -20.54
CA VAL A 35 -13.41 7.77 -21.62
C VAL A 35 -14.22 6.48 -21.66
N LYS A 36 -14.76 6.12 -22.81
CA LYS A 36 -15.18 4.73 -23.04
C LYS A 36 -13.93 3.88 -22.84
N VAL A 37 -13.72 3.43 -21.60
CA VAL A 37 -12.67 2.48 -21.26
C VAL A 37 -13.10 1.20 -21.95
N THR A 38 -12.54 0.95 -23.13
CA THR A 38 -12.48 -0.40 -23.67
C THR A 38 -11.81 -1.26 -22.61
N ASP A 39 -12.39 -2.44 -22.32
CA ASP A 39 -12.35 -3.21 -21.07
C ASP A 39 -10.99 -3.62 -20.46
N PHE A 40 -9.85 -3.03 -20.86
CA PHE A 40 -8.51 -3.49 -20.48
C PHE A 40 -7.46 -2.40 -20.21
N GLN A 41 -7.83 -1.12 -20.14
CA GLN A 41 -6.82 -0.06 -19.97
C GLN A 41 -6.56 0.27 -18.49
N TYR A 42 -5.43 -0.19 -17.97
CA TYR A 42 -4.90 0.28 -16.69
C TYR A 42 -4.55 1.76 -16.80
N ILE A 43 -4.83 2.52 -15.74
CA ILE A 43 -4.59 3.98 -15.73
C ILE A 43 -3.13 4.27 -15.37
N PHE A 44 -2.49 3.35 -14.63
CA PHE A 44 -1.11 3.48 -14.17
C PHE A 44 -0.35 2.18 -14.35
N GLU A 45 0.88 2.27 -14.87
CA GLU A 45 1.76 1.12 -15.09
C GLU A 45 3.20 1.43 -14.66
N TYR A 46 3.97 0.38 -14.34
CA TYR A 46 5.40 0.47 -14.00
C TYR A 46 5.69 1.42 -12.82
N ILE A 47 4.94 1.25 -11.73
CA ILE A 47 5.11 2.02 -10.51
C ILE A 47 6.04 1.28 -9.56
N THR A 48 7.03 1.97 -9.00
CA THR A 48 7.88 1.47 -7.92
C THR A 48 7.82 2.38 -6.70
N LEU A 49 7.42 1.83 -5.56
CA LEU A 49 7.53 2.44 -4.25
C LEU A 49 8.64 1.70 -3.50
N ARG A 50 9.71 2.40 -3.12
CA ARG A 50 10.89 1.73 -2.55
C ARG A 50 11.57 2.50 -1.42
N ASP A 51 12.09 1.81 -0.42
CA ASP A 51 12.92 2.41 0.64
C ASP A 51 12.15 3.52 1.42
N LEU A 52 10.85 3.30 1.67
CA LEU A 52 9.96 4.26 2.33
C LEU A 52 9.59 3.81 3.74
N LEU A 53 9.69 4.72 4.72
CA LEU A 53 8.98 4.57 5.99
C LEU A 53 7.64 5.31 5.89
N ILE A 54 6.53 4.58 6.03
CA ILE A 54 5.18 5.15 6.03
C ILE A 54 4.54 4.93 7.39
N ASP A 55 4.37 6.02 8.11
CA ASP A 55 3.66 6.09 9.39
C ASP A 55 2.26 6.68 9.20
N CYS A 56 1.24 5.84 9.24
CA CYS A 56 -0.13 6.25 9.06
C CYS A 56 -0.77 6.90 10.30
N ASN A 57 -0.06 6.96 11.45
CA ASN A 57 -0.48 7.64 12.67
C ASN A 57 -1.91 7.26 13.17
N TYR A 58 -2.34 6.03 12.91
CA TYR A 58 -3.68 5.47 13.11
C TYR A 58 -4.82 6.21 12.40
N ARG A 59 -4.50 7.08 11.43
CA ARG A 59 -5.47 7.91 10.71
C ARG A 59 -5.99 7.26 9.44
N SER A 60 -5.13 6.55 8.71
CA SER A 60 -5.44 6.02 7.37
C SER A 60 -4.75 4.69 7.10
N GLY A 61 -4.86 4.22 5.85
CA GLY A 61 -3.99 3.19 5.30
C GLY A 61 -2.70 3.78 4.74
N ALA A 62 -1.81 2.94 4.23
CA ALA A 62 -0.51 3.39 3.71
C ALA A 62 -0.50 3.49 2.18
N ILE A 63 -0.70 2.37 1.49
CA ILE A 63 -0.58 2.28 0.03
C ILE A 63 -1.85 1.67 -0.54
N ALA A 64 -2.41 2.30 -1.57
CA ALA A 64 -3.50 1.74 -2.36
C ALA A 64 -3.07 1.62 -3.82
N VAL A 65 -3.00 0.38 -4.33
CA VAL A 65 -2.75 0.06 -5.73
C VAL A 65 -4.09 -0.26 -6.37
N ILE A 66 -4.65 0.70 -7.10
CA ILE A 66 -5.99 0.59 -7.68
C ILE A 66 -5.89 0.72 -9.20
N ASN A 67 -6.47 -0.23 -9.94
CA ASN A 67 -6.52 -0.21 -11.40
C ASN A 67 -5.14 0.05 -12.05
N SER A 68 -4.12 -0.63 -11.53
CA SER A 68 -2.70 -0.46 -11.91
C SER A 68 -2.08 -1.80 -12.34
N LEU A 69 -1.07 -1.74 -13.20
CA LEU A 69 -0.32 -2.90 -13.70
C LEU A 69 1.16 -2.78 -13.33
N ARG A 70 1.84 -3.89 -13.01
CA ARG A 70 3.30 -3.94 -12.75
C ARG A 70 3.72 -2.93 -11.68
N THR A 71 3.16 -3.10 -10.50
CA THR A 71 3.52 -2.29 -9.34
C THR A 71 4.48 -3.05 -8.44
N SER A 72 5.62 -2.44 -8.10
CA SER A 72 6.58 -2.98 -7.14
C SER A 72 6.54 -2.16 -5.86
N ILE A 73 6.32 -2.82 -4.72
CA ILE A 73 6.46 -2.25 -3.37
C ILE A 73 7.61 -2.99 -2.70
N ASP A 74 8.72 -2.29 -2.45
CA ASP A 74 9.99 -2.92 -2.11
C ASP A 74 10.70 -2.21 -0.96
N ASN A 75 11.14 -2.95 0.06
CA ASN A 75 11.86 -2.38 1.19
C ASN A 75 11.11 -1.22 1.86
N CYS A 76 9.81 -1.39 2.06
CA CYS A 76 8.97 -0.40 2.73
C CYS A 76 8.72 -0.82 4.17
N TYR A 77 8.78 0.14 5.10
CA TYR A 77 8.42 -0.04 6.50
C TYR A 77 7.10 0.70 6.76
N ILE A 78 6.01 -0.05 6.90
CA ILE A 78 4.65 0.49 6.99
C ILE A 78 4.08 0.23 8.38
N THR A 79 3.57 1.28 9.01
CA THR A 79 3.06 1.15 10.37
C THR A 79 1.88 2.04 10.72
N ARG A 80 1.22 1.71 11.83
CA ARG A 80 0.14 2.49 12.43
C ARG A 80 -0.99 2.79 11.46
N PHE A 81 -1.29 1.86 10.56
CA PHE A 81 -2.51 1.96 9.76
C PHE A 81 -3.74 1.84 10.67
N GLY A 82 -4.76 2.67 10.43
CA GLY A 82 -5.96 2.74 11.27
C GLY A 82 -6.90 1.54 11.06
N HIS A 83 -8.22 1.73 11.26
CA HIS A 83 -9.24 0.71 10.92
C HIS A 83 -9.43 0.57 9.38
N THR A 84 -8.37 0.19 8.67
CA THR A 84 -8.28 0.06 7.20
C THR A 84 -7.03 -0.77 6.83
N ASN A 85 -6.51 -0.67 5.60
CA ASN A 85 -5.43 -1.51 5.10
C ASN A 85 -4.06 -0.83 5.19
N GLY A 86 -3.01 -1.56 5.57
CA GLY A 86 -1.62 -1.13 5.34
C GLY A 86 -1.37 -0.99 3.84
N ILE A 87 -1.50 -2.10 3.10
CA ILE A 87 -1.51 -2.12 1.63
C ILE A 87 -2.86 -2.66 1.14
N LEU A 88 -3.53 -1.91 0.28
CA LEU A 88 -4.70 -2.37 -0.47
C LEU A 88 -4.33 -2.55 -1.94
N ILE A 89 -4.63 -3.71 -2.50
CA ILE A 89 -4.56 -3.96 -3.94
C ILE A 89 -5.97 -4.24 -4.43
N GLN A 90 -6.44 -3.48 -5.40
CA GLN A 90 -7.80 -3.62 -5.92
C GLN A 90 -7.85 -3.41 -7.43
N LYS A 91 -8.40 -4.38 -8.17
CA LYS A 91 -8.55 -4.30 -9.65
C LYS A 91 -7.22 -4.08 -10.40
N GLY A 92 -6.08 -4.35 -9.76
CA GLY A 92 -4.75 -4.30 -10.37
C GLY A 92 -4.21 -5.69 -10.67
N HIS A 93 -3.23 -5.77 -11.57
CA HIS A 93 -2.55 -7.00 -11.99
C HIS A 93 -1.04 -6.86 -11.80
N GLU A 94 -0.33 -7.97 -11.59
CA GLU A 94 1.14 -8.03 -11.51
C GLU A 94 1.72 -7.10 -10.42
N THR A 95 1.16 -7.15 -9.22
CA THR A 95 1.75 -6.42 -8.08
C THR A 95 2.67 -7.31 -7.27
N TYR A 96 3.87 -6.81 -6.99
CA TYR A 96 4.88 -7.52 -6.22
C TYR A 96 5.27 -6.73 -4.98
N ILE A 97 5.03 -7.33 -3.81
CA ILE A 97 5.43 -6.80 -2.50
C ILE A 97 6.61 -7.63 -2.00
N ARG A 98 7.73 -6.97 -1.69
CA ARG A 98 8.92 -7.67 -1.18
C ARG A 98 9.75 -6.88 -0.18
N ASN A 99 10.57 -7.61 0.58
CA ASN A 99 11.56 -7.06 1.52
C ASN A 99 10.96 -6.06 2.53
N SER A 100 9.67 -6.16 2.83
CA SER A 100 8.92 -5.09 3.51
C SER A 100 8.51 -5.51 4.92
N PHE A 101 8.20 -4.52 5.75
CA PHE A 101 7.76 -4.71 7.13
C PHE A 101 6.42 -4.00 7.31
N LEU A 102 5.40 -4.72 7.81
CA LEU A 102 4.07 -4.18 8.05
C LEU A 102 3.58 -4.54 9.44
N GLY A 103 3.20 -3.54 10.23
CA GLY A 103 2.60 -3.77 11.54
C GLY A 103 1.72 -2.62 12.00
N GLN A 104 0.50 -2.93 12.45
CA GLN A 104 -0.41 -1.90 12.95
C GLN A 104 0.15 -1.21 14.21
N HIS A 105 0.91 -1.93 15.03
CA HIS A 105 1.50 -1.41 16.27
C HIS A 105 3.00 -1.69 16.26
N ILE A 106 3.85 -0.66 16.45
CA ILE A 106 5.31 -0.85 16.64
C ILE A 106 5.57 -0.97 18.14
N THR A 107 5.25 -2.11 18.70
CA THR A 107 5.49 -2.33 20.13
C THR A 107 6.26 -3.60 20.34
N ALA A 108 7.21 -3.53 21.28
CA ALA A 108 7.79 -4.70 21.88
C ALA A 108 6.77 -5.25 22.88
N SER A 109 6.66 -6.58 22.93
CA SER A 109 5.68 -7.36 23.70
C SER A 109 5.28 -6.70 25.03
N GLY A 110 3.97 -6.56 25.25
CA GLY A 110 3.42 -6.10 26.53
C GLY A 110 2.66 -4.77 26.47
N ASP A 111 2.53 -4.13 25.31
CA ASP A 111 1.62 -2.98 25.17
C ASP A 111 0.14 -3.43 25.20
N ARG A 112 -0.65 -2.75 26.02
CA ARG A 112 -2.10 -2.93 26.14
C ARG A 112 -2.83 -2.67 24.81
N GLY A 113 -2.23 -1.89 23.91
CA GLY A 113 -2.73 -1.63 22.55
C GLY A 113 -2.62 -2.82 21.57
N GLU A 114 -1.70 -3.77 21.81
CA GLU A 114 -1.36 -4.87 20.89
C GLU A 114 -2.55 -5.76 20.55
N ARG A 115 -3.48 -5.95 21.49
CA ARG A 115 -4.63 -6.85 21.32
C ARG A 115 -5.75 -6.24 20.49
N LYS A 116 -5.73 -4.92 20.27
CA LYS A 116 -6.77 -4.19 19.53
C LYS A 116 -6.30 -3.93 18.09
N ILE A 117 -6.16 -5.02 17.35
CA ILE A 117 -5.88 -4.98 15.91
C ILE A 117 -7.22 -4.85 15.18
N SER A 118 -7.26 -3.92 14.23
CA SER A 118 -8.47 -3.48 13.55
C SER A 118 -8.23 -3.11 12.09
N GLY A 119 -6.97 -2.99 11.70
CA GLY A 119 -6.56 -2.83 10.32
C GLY A 119 -6.04 -4.14 9.74
N THR A 120 -6.06 -4.24 8.42
CA THR A 120 -5.55 -5.38 7.66
C THR A 120 -4.17 -5.02 7.12
N ALA A 121 -3.13 -5.83 7.37
CA ALA A 121 -1.78 -5.49 6.89
C ALA A 121 -1.71 -5.41 5.37
N VAL A 122 -2.17 -6.45 4.67
CA VAL A 122 -2.28 -6.49 3.20
C VAL A 122 -3.63 -7.07 2.81
N ASN A 123 -4.34 -6.39 1.91
CA ASN A 123 -5.62 -6.82 1.37
C ASN A 123 -5.53 -6.93 -0.16
N LEU A 124 -5.66 -8.16 -0.67
CA LEU A 124 -5.50 -8.48 -2.09
C LEU A 124 -6.87 -8.75 -2.72
N ILE A 125 -7.37 -7.80 -3.50
CA ILE A 125 -8.63 -7.88 -4.24
C ILE A 125 -8.33 -7.79 -5.75
N GLY A 126 -7.71 -8.85 -6.27
CA GLY A 126 -7.27 -8.94 -7.68
C GLY A 126 -6.39 -10.17 -7.92
N ASN A 127 -5.92 -10.32 -9.16
CA ASN A 127 -5.18 -11.51 -9.60
C ASN A 127 -3.70 -11.18 -9.87
N HIS A 128 -2.85 -12.21 -9.84
CA HIS A 128 -1.41 -12.12 -10.16
C HIS A 128 -0.64 -11.20 -9.22
N ASN A 129 -0.74 -11.46 -7.92
CA ASN A 129 0.01 -10.74 -6.90
C ASN A 129 0.96 -11.71 -6.21
N ALA A 130 2.13 -11.22 -5.82
CA ALA A 130 3.08 -11.99 -5.03
C ALA A 130 3.55 -11.15 -3.83
N ILE A 131 3.66 -11.81 -2.68
CA ILE A 131 4.24 -11.26 -1.46
C ILE A 131 5.37 -12.20 -1.05
N THR A 132 6.58 -11.68 -0.98
CA THR A 132 7.80 -12.44 -0.63
C THR A 132 8.62 -11.65 0.37
N ASP A 133 9.43 -12.32 1.18
CA ASP A 133 10.41 -11.67 2.07
C ASP A 133 9.82 -10.50 2.89
N THR A 134 8.56 -10.62 3.29
CA THR A 134 7.78 -9.55 3.92
C THR A 134 7.35 -9.99 5.31
N VAL A 135 7.71 -9.20 6.31
CA VAL A 135 7.34 -9.46 7.70
C VAL A 135 6.03 -8.74 8.03
N ILE A 136 5.03 -9.50 8.46
CA ILE A 136 3.77 -8.97 9.00
C ILE A 136 3.77 -9.24 10.50
N PHE A 137 3.77 -8.20 11.31
CA PHE A 137 3.86 -8.28 12.77
C PHE A 137 2.70 -7.59 13.47
N SER A 138 2.52 -7.93 14.76
CA SER A 138 1.30 -7.68 15.56
C SER A 138 0.07 -8.40 15.00
N PRO A 139 0.04 -9.75 14.95
CA PRO A 139 -1.12 -10.51 14.48
C PRO A 139 -2.16 -10.72 15.59
N ARG A 140 -3.43 -10.83 15.17
CA ARG A 140 -4.52 -11.34 16.02
C ARG A 140 -4.32 -12.84 16.20
N LEU A 141 -4.22 -13.31 17.45
CA LEU A 141 -4.33 -14.73 17.79
C LEU A 141 -5.64 -14.92 18.58
N SER A 142 -6.58 -15.68 18.02
CA SER A 142 -7.72 -16.25 18.76
C SER A 142 -7.85 -17.71 18.37
N GLY A 143 -7.86 -18.59 19.37
CA GLY A 143 -8.15 -20.02 19.22
C GLY A 143 -9.64 -20.29 19.05
#